data_AF-A0A4P5Z0M3-F1
#
_entry.id   AF-A0A4P5Z0M3-F1
#
_cell.length_a   1.000
_cell.length_b   1.000
_cell.length_c   1.000
_cell.angle_alpha   90.00
_cell.angle_beta   90.00
_cell.angle_gamma   90.00
#
_symmetry.space_group_name_H-M   'P 1'
#
loop_
_entity.id
_entity.type
_entity.pdbx_description
1 polymer ?
#
loop_
_entity_poly.entity_id
_entity_poly.type
_entity_poly.pdbx_seq_one_letter_code
_entity_poly.pdbx_strand_id
1 'polypeptide(L)'
;MDASSYAIGQAVFIRTDIPDFAEETIPFKTLEEMVRLCSEPRDNLTLEKVVVYSMVNGEPCALTLGFVSATMGQRPGNLQGVSG
;
A
#
# COMPACT_ATOMS: atom_id res chain seq x y z
N MET A 1 19.41 23.56 3.31
CA MET A 1 19.41 22.57 2.21
C MET A 1 17.98 22.46 1.75
N ASP A 2 17.67 23.00 0.58
CA ASP A 2 16.35 22.87 -0.04
C ASP A 2 16.02 21.38 -0.17
N ALA A 3 14.98 20.94 0.56
CA ALA A 3 14.47 19.59 0.43
C ALA A 3 13.97 19.43 -1.01
N SER A 4 14.71 18.66 -1.80
CA SER A 4 14.43 18.43 -3.20
C SER A 4 12.97 17.99 -3.38
N SER A 5 12.24 18.60 -4.32
CA SER A 5 10.80 18.38 -4.54
C SER A 5 10.40 16.97 -5.00
N TYR A 6 11.33 16.01 -5.00
CA TYR A 6 11.15 14.62 -5.41
C TYR A 6 10.55 13.77 -4.31
N ALA A 7 9.74 12.78 -4.69
CA ALA A 7 9.23 11.79 -3.76
C ALA A 7 10.38 10.97 -3.16
N ILE A 8 10.35 10.76 -1.84
CA ILE A 8 11.30 9.91 -1.13
C ILE A 8 10.83 8.45 -1.07
N GLY A 9 9.61 8.18 -1.53
CA GLY A 9 9.03 6.85 -1.55
C GLY A 9 7.62 6.82 -2.11
N GLN A 10 7.02 5.64 -2.06
CA GLN A 10 5.66 5.38 -2.51
C GLN A 10 4.99 4.30 -1.67
N ALA A 11 3.71 4.50 -1.36
CA ALA A 11 2.84 3.49 -0.78
C ALA A 11 2.00 2.87 -1.90
N VAL A 12 1.91 1.55 -1.91
CA VAL A 12 1.14 0.79 -2.89
C VAL A 12 -0.05 0.16 -2.17
N PHE A 13 -1.23 0.41 -2.72
CA PHE A 13 -2.49 -0.09 -2.24
C PHE A 13 -3.08 -1.05 -3.28
N ILE A 14 -3.84 -2.04 -2.83
CA ILE A 14 -4.69 -2.86 -3.66
C ILE A 14 -6.10 -2.30 -3.61
N ARG A 15 -6.72 -2.11 -4.77
CA ARG A 15 -8.13 -1.75 -4.88
C ARG A 15 -9.03 -2.92 -4.48
N THR A 16 -10.01 -2.64 -3.64
CA THR A 16 -10.97 -3.63 -3.14
C THR A 16 -12.40 -3.42 -3.68
N ASP A 17 -12.62 -2.39 -4.49
CA ASP A 17 -13.91 -2.09 -5.12
C ASP A 17 -14.11 -2.74 -6.49
N ILE A 18 -13.07 -3.37 -7.03
CA ILE A 18 -13.10 -4.08 -8.30
C ILE A 18 -12.68 -5.55 -8.10
N PRO A 19 -13.22 -6.49 -8.91
CA PRO A 19 -12.89 -7.90 -8.79
C PRO A 19 -11.46 -8.23 -9.25
N ASP A 20 -10.85 -7.33 -10.01
CA ASP A 20 -9.50 -7.49 -10.54
C ASP A 20 -8.46 -6.96 -9.55
N PHE A 21 -7.29 -7.63 -9.50
CA PHE A 21 -6.16 -7.14 -8.74
C PHE A 21 -5.58 -5.88 -9.41
N ALA A 22 -5.89 -4.72 -8.86
CA ALA A 22 -5.37 -3.43 -9.33
C ALA A 22 -4.60 -2.71 -8.23
N GLU A 23 -3.36 -2.34 -8.53
CA GLU A 23 -2.51 -1.54 -7.65
C GLU A 23 -2.75 -0.03 -7.88
N GLU A 24 -2.84 0.72 -6.78
CA GLU A 24 -2.80 2.18 -6.77
C GLU A 24 -1.55 2.63 -6.02
N THR A 25 -0.73 3.46 -6.67
CA THR A 25 0.55 3.91 -6.12
C THR A 25 0.48 5.39 -5.76
N ILE A 26 0.78 5.71 -4.50
CA ILE A 26 0.71 7.06 -3.97
C ILE A 26 2.11 7.48 -3.50
N PRO A 27 2.75 8.47 -4.15
CA PRO A 27 4.06 8.95 -3.75
C PRO A 27 3.97 9.78 -2.47
N PHE A 28 5.04 9.75 -1.67
CA PHE A 28 5.22 10.65 -0.52
C PHE A 28 6.62 11.27 -0.52
N LYS A 29 6.72 12.48 0.03
CA LYS A 29 7.93 13.29 0.11
C LYS A 29 8.46 13.41 1.52
N THR A 30 7.61 13.19 2.53
CA THR A 30 8.02 13.26 3.94
C THR A 30 7.63 12.02 4.72
N LEU A 31 8.24 11.86 5.88
CA LEU A 31 7.90 10.79 6.82
C LEU A 31 6.47 10.95 7.32
N GLU A 32 6.01 12.17 7.56
CA GLU A 32 4.64 12.47 8.00
C GLU A 32 3.61 12.08 6.94
N GLU A 33 3.88 12.34 5.65
CA GLU A 33 3.03 11.88 4.56
C GLU A 33 3.00 10.35 4.50
N MET A 34 4.16 9.69 4.61
CA MET A 34 4.23 8.22 4.68
C MET A 34 3.40 7.67 5.84
N VAL A 35 3.54 8.24 7.04
CA VAL A 35 2.80 7.80 8.23
C VAL A 35 1.31 7.95 7.99
N ARG A 36 0.83 9.08 7.47
CA ARG A 36 -0.60 9.28 7.16
C ARG A 36 -1.11 8.25 6.16
N LEU A 37 -0.37 8.00 5.08
CA LEU A 37 -0.73 6.98 4.09
C LEU A 37 -0.87 5.60 4.70
N CYS A 38 -0.01 5.25 5.67
CA CYS A 38 0.00 3.93 6.29
C CYS A 38 -0.98 3.77 7.45
N SER A 39 -1.33 4.85 8.15
CA SER A 39 -2.15 4.78 9.37
C SER A 39 -3.64 5.08 9.15
N GLU A 40 -3.97 5.84 8.11
CA GLU A 40 -5.35 6.26 7.85
C GLU A 40 -6.06 5.22 6.97
N PRO A 41 -7.21 4.66 7.42
CA PRO A 41 -8.05 3.84 6.58
C PRO A 41 -8.47 4.60 5.33
N ARG A 42 -8.47 3.90 4.19
CA ARG A 42 -8.88 4.46 2.90
C ARG A 42 -9.99 3.60 2.32
N ASP A 43 -11.07 4.24 1.91
CA ASP A 43 -12.17 3.55 1.27
C ASP A 43 -11.66 2.84 0.01
N ASN A 44 -12.04 1.58 -0.14
CA ASN A 44 -11.72 0.75 -1.29
C ASN A 44 -10.22 0.47 -1.53
N LEU A 45 -9.35 0.75 -0.56
CA LEU A 45 -7.91 0.57 -0.68
C LEU A 45 -7.35 -0.17 0.53
N THR A 46 -6.58 -1.22 0.28
CA THR A 46 -5.82 -1.94 1.31
C THR A 46 -4.33 -1.72 1.08
N LEU A 47 -3.58 -1.30 2.11
CA LEU A 47 -2.14 -1.12 2.01
C LEU A 47 -1.44 -2.48 1.81
N GLU A 48 -0.65 -2.58 0.75
CA GLU A 48 0.08 -3.80 0.38
C GLU A 48 1.58 -3.67 0.66
N LYS A 49 2.20 -2.55 0.25
CA LYS A 49 3.64 -2.33 0.48
C LYS A 49 4.00 -0.86 0.50
N VAL A 50 5.11 -0.54 1.16
CA VAL A 50 5.74 0.78 1.16
C VAL A 50 7.17 0.64 0.65
N VAL A 51 7.56 1.50 -0.29
CA VAL A 51 8.91 1.55 -0.83
C VAL A 51 9.52 2.92 -0.51
N VAL A 52 10.67 2.93 0.15
CA VAL A 52 11.44 4.14 0.47
C VAL A 52 12.74 4.11 -0.30
N TYR A 53 13.06 5.20 -0.99
CA TYR A 53 14.28 5.36 -1.78
C TYR A 53 15.31 6.19 -1.02
N SER A 54 16.58 5.82 -1.12
CA SER A 54 17.68 6.56 -0.53
C SER A 54 18.95 6.42 -1.38
N MET A 55 19.84 7.40 -1.27
CA MET A 55 21.18 7.34 -1.84
C MET A 55 22.17 7.14 -0.69
N VAL A 56 22.77 5.95 -0.58
CA VAL A 56 23.76 5.63 0.47
C VAL A 56 25.12 5.53 -0.19
N ASN A 57 26.08 6.39 0.21
CA ASN A 57 27.41 6.47 -0.40
C ASN A 57 27.41 6.69 -1.92
N GLY A 58 26.37 7.37 -2.44
CA GLY A 58 26.22 7.61 -3.88
C GLY A 58 25.57 6.45 -4.65
N GLU A 59 25.23 5.35 -3.98
CA GLU A 59 24.52 4.22 -4.58
C GLU A 59 23.01 4.27 -4.28
N PRO A 60 22.14 4.01 -5.28
CA PRO A 60 20.71 3.95 -5.07
C PRO A 60 20.33 2.70 -4.26
N CYS A 61 19.57 2.91 -3.20
CA CYS A 61 19.03 1.87 -2.33
C CYS A 61 17.52 2.04 -2.18
N ALA A 62 16.81 0.92 -2.03
CA ALA A 62 15.38 0.91 -1.75
C ALA A 62 15.09 -0.03 -0.57
N LEU A 63 14.34 0.47 0.41
CA LEU A 63 13.73 -0.33 1.46
C LEU A 63 12.29 -0.62 1.06
N THR A 64 11.94 -1.91 0.95
CA THR A 64 10.55 -2.34 0.70
C THR A 64 9.99 -3.03 1.94
N LEU A 65 8.86 -2.53 2.45
CA LEU A 65 8.09 -3.12 3.53
C LEU A 65 6.79 -3.68 2.95
N GLY A 66 6.66 -5.00 2.91
CA GLY A 66 5.45 -5.69 2.47
C GLY A 66 4.55 -6.01 3.67
N PHE A 67 3.25 -5.77 3.52
CA PHE A 67 2.24 -6.04 4.53
C PHE A 67 1.42 -7.25 4.08
N VAL A 68 1.61 -8.37 4.76
CA VAL A 68 0.80 -9.57 4.49
C VAL A 68 -0.55 -9.39 5.19
N SER A 69 -1.60 -9.13 4.43
CA SER A 69 -2.96 -9.21 4.97
C SER A 69 -3.37 -10.68 5.14
N ALA A 70 -3.66 -11.09 6.37
CA ALA A 70 -4.16 -12.43 6.67
C ALA A 70 -5.65 -12.61 6.35
N THR A 71 -6.33 -11.56 5.90
CA THR A 71 -7.74 -11.67 5.50
C THR A 71 -7.82 -11.97 4.01
N MET A 72 -7.93 -13.27 3.68
CA MET A 72 -8.63 -13.63 2.47
C MET A 72 -10.04 -13.03 2.59
N GLY A 73 -10.36 -12.06 1.74
CA GLY A 73 -11.69 -11.45 1.72
C GLY A 73 -12.75 -12.55 1.80
N GLN A 74 -13.70 -12.41 2.73
CA GLN A 74 -14.84 -13.30 2.78
C GLN A 74 -15.53 -13.22 1.41
N ARG A 75 -15.52 -14.32 0.66
CA ARG A 75 -16.30 -14.46 -0.57
C ARG A 75 -17.78 -14.36 -0.17
N PRO A 76 -18.52 -13.31 -0.55
CA PRO A 76 -19.96 -13.26 -0.27
C PRO A 76 -20.61 -14.26 -1.21
N GLY A 77 -20.77 -15.50 -0.75
CA GLY A 77 -21.23 -16.60 -1.61
C GLY A 77 -21.37 -17.96 -0.94
N ASN A 78 -20.88 -18.17 0.29
CA ASN A 78 -21.07 -19.45 0.98
C ASN A 78 -22.38 -19.56 1.80
N LEU A 79 -23.34 -18.65 1.56
CA LEU A 79 -24.72 -18.80 2.01
C LEU A 79 -25.58 -19.36 0.87
N GLN A 80 -25.37 -20.63 0.48
CA GLN A 80 -26.41 -21.44 -0.16
C GLN A 80 -26.02 -22.93 -0.24
N GLY A 81 -26.87 -23.77 0.37
CA GLY A 81 -26.89 -25.24 0.26
C GLY A 81 -26.30 -25.93 1.50
N VAL A 82 -27.05 -26.63 2.36
CA VAL A 82 -28.23 -27.47 2.10
C VAL A 82 -29.09 -27.54 3.37
N SER A 83 -30.39 -27.32 3.20
CA SER A 83 -31.42 -27.82 4.11
C SER A 83 -31.42 -29.34 4.08
N GLY A 84 -31.29 -29.98 5.24
CA GLY A 84 -31.45 -31.42 5.44
C GLY A 84 -31.71 -31.70 6.91
#